data_AF-A0A9D9M6H3-F1
#
_entry.id   AF-A0A9D9M6H3-F1
#
_cell.length_a   1.000
_cell.length_b   1.000
_cell.length_c   1.000
_cell.angle_alpha   90.00
_cell.angle_beta   90.00
_cell.angle_gamma   90.00
#
_symmetry.space_group_name_H-M   'P 1'
#
loop_
_entity.id
_entity.type
_entity.pdbx_description
1 polymer ?
#
loop_
_entity_poly.entity_id
_entity_poly.type
_entity_poly.pdbx_seq_one_letter_code
_entity_poly.pdbx_strand_id
1 'polypeptide(L)'
;NRYVTTAKQLLSMQTVAIDMPAGPSEVMVVVDDTAIPAFVAADLLSQAEHGADSQVMLLCLSKAFAQCVQEEVGKQLKALSRANFTQEALTHSRIIVLESLDDAIEFAEAYAPEHLILSVQDAGSAARRITAAGSVFIGSWSPESAGDYASGTNHTLPTGGWASAFSGVNVDSFLRKMTLQELTPDGLRRLAPTILSMAQAEGLDAHAQAVSVRLARAEALMRPNIRALTPYSTARDECAGSPEVFLDANESPYYTGWNRYPDPRQRILKQKLSAIKGVDVENIFLGNGSDEAIDLMFRIFCEPGRDKAIILSPSYGMYTVAARTNDVGVCTIPLGDNYSLPAGAIAEAAAPDTKLLFICSPNNPTGNAFSIEELSAVIEQFPGITVVDEAYADFSTKGSLLPLLDRFPRLVILQTLSKAYGLAGLRVGMAFANASIIKAMDRVKYPYNVNQPAQQLALSALEQPVEGYIKEILAQREALARTLSSLPYVQRVFPSDANFLLVKVDDPQALYDYLLEGGIIVRDRSRVLQCEGSLRITVGTPEENRRLADSLVLFAKLKTTPDL
;
A
#
# COMPACT_ATOMS: atom_id res chain seq x y z
N ASN A 1 13.56 18.12 -50.41
CA ASN A 1 13.33 16.97 -49.51
C ASN A 1 14.20 15.75 -49.83
N ARG A 2 14.22 15.22 -51.05
CA ARG A 2 14.93 13.96 -51.40
C ARG A 2 16.34 13.78 -50.82
N TYR A 3 17.26 14.74 -51.03
CA TYR A 3 18.63 14.63 -50.49
C TYR A 3 18.69 14.63 -48.96
N VAL A 4 17.83 15.42 -48.31
CA VAL A 4 17.73 15.50 -46.83
C VAL A 4 17.16 14.19 -46.29
N THR A 5 16.14 13.62 -46.95
CA THR A 5 15.55 12.34 -46.59
C THR A 5 16.55 11.19 -46.71
N THR A 6 17.30 11.12 -47.83
CA THR A 6 18.37 10.12 -47.98
C THR A 6 19.44 10.28 -46.90
N ALA A 7 19.86 11.51 -46.59
CA ALA A 7 20.83 11.76 -45.52
C ALA A 7 20.29 11.36 -44.14
N LYS A 8 19.02 11.69 -43.82
CA LYS A 8 18.34 11.28 -42.59
C LYS A 8 18.29 9.75 -42.47
N GLN A 9 17.91 9.05 -43.54
CA GLN A 9 17.87 7.58 -43.57
C GLN A 9 19.24 6.94 -43.33
N LEU A 10 20.30 7.48 -43.94
CA LEU A 10 21.66 6.95 -43.75
C LEU A 10 22.17 7.16 -42.31
N LEU A 11 21.87 8.31 -41.70
CA LEU A 11 22.29 8.61 -40.32
C LEU A 11 21.48 7.85 -39.27
N SER A 12 20.18 7.63 -39.50
CA SER A 12 19.28 6.94 -38.57
C SER A 12 19.65 5.48 -38.34
N MET A 13 20.24 4.84 -39.35
CA MET A 13 20.65 3.44 -39.26
C MET A 13 21.88 3.21 -38.38
N GLN A 14 22.65 4.26 -38.04
CA GLN A 14 23.97 4.07 -37.41
C GLN A 14 24.26 4.95 -36.19
N THR A 15 23.80 6.21 -36.16
CA THR A 15 24.41 7.20 -35.25
C THR A 15 23.42 7.97 -34.38
N VAL A 16 22.26 8.34 -34.91
CA VAL A 16 21.33 9.25 -34.23
C VAL A 16 19.89 8.97 -34.63
N ALA A 17 18.95 9.01 -33.68
CA ALA A 17 17.54 8.92 -34.02
C ALA A 17 17.11 10.13 -34.87
N ILE A 18 16.32 9.89 -35.91
CA ILE A 18 15.69 10.94 -36.71
C ILE A 18 14.22 11.05 -36.32
N ASP A 19 13.63 12.18 -36.66
CA ASP A 19 12.18 12.41 -36.59
C ASP A 19 11.40 11.46 -37.52
N MET A 20 11.47 11.69 -38.84
CA MET A 20 10.84 10.86 -39.87
C MET A 20 11.43 11.13 -41.27
N PRO A 21 11.33 10.18 -42.21
CA PRO A 21 11.66 10.42 -43.60
C PRO A 21 10.58 11.28 -44.30
N ALA A 22 10.99 12.30 -45.05
CA ALA A 22 10.07 13.13 -45.84
C ALA A 22 10.00 12.65 -47.31
N GLY A 23 8.81 12.40 -47.84
CA GLY A 23 8.58 12.08 -49.25
C GLY A 23 8.30 13.33 -50.11
N PRO A 24 7.71 13.16 -51.31
CA PRO A 24 7.20 14.28 -52.10
C PRO A 24 6.01 14.96 -51.40
N SER A 25 5.75 16.22 -51.73
CA SER A 25 4.64 16.99 -51.15
C SER A 25 3.29 16.48 -51.66
N GLU A 26 2.34 16.29 -50.73
CA GLU A 26 1.04 15.70 -51.03
C GLU A 26 -0.13 16.49 -50.42
N VAL A 27 -1.28 16.52 -51.10
CA VAL A 27 -2.56 16.98 -50.53
C VAL A 27 -3.72 16.15 -51.06
N MET A 28 -4.66 15.85 -50.17
CA MET A 28 -5.96 15.28 -50.52
C MET A 28 -7.08 16.23 -50.14
N VAL A 29 -7.97 16.52 -51.09
CA VAL A 29 -9.16 17.36 -50.89
C VAL A 29 -10.40 16.48 -51.05
N VAL A 30 -11.23 16.41 -50.01
CA VAL A 30 -12.49 15.65 -50.00
C VAL A 30 -13.65 16.63 -50.01
N VAL A 31 -14.57 16.46 -50.97
CA VAL A 31 -15.67 17.40 -51.22
C VAL A 31 -17.01 16.71 -51.50
N ASP A 32 -18.08 17.40 -51.13
CA ASP A 32 -19.45 17.12 -51.55
C ASP A 32 -19.93 18.21 -52.53
N ASP A 33 -21.18 18.13 -52.98
CA ASP A 33 -21.75 19.08 -53.94
C ASP A 33 -21.93 20.52 -53.38
N THR A 34 -21.62 20.75 -52.10
CA THR A 34 -21.66 22.10 -51.49
C THR A 34 -20.34 22.87 -51.62
N ALA A 35 -19.25 22.19 -51.97
CA ALA A 35 -17.94 22.81 -52.14
C ALA A 35 -17.91 23.80 -53.32
N ILE A 36 -16.98 24.75 -53.28
CA ILE A 36 -16.83 25.76 -54.34
C ILE A 36 -15.69 25.30 -55.27
N PRO A 37 -15.94 24.99 -56.56
CA PRO A 37 -14.92 24.45 -57.46
C PRO A 37 -13.65 25.30 -57.57
N ALA A 38 -13.78 26.62 -57.49
CA ALA A 38 -12.65 27.55 -57.53
C ALA A 38 -11.74 27.47 -56.31
N PHE A 39 -12.28 27.13 -55.14
CA PHE A 39 -11.48 27.01 -53.91
C PHE A 39 -10.74 25.68 -53.92
N VAL A 40 -11.43 24.60 -54.29
CA VAL A 40 -10.85 23.27 -54.48
C VAL A 40 -9.72 23.30 -55.50
N ALA A 41 -9.91 23.97 -56.64
CA ALA A 41 -8.88 24.14 -57.65
C ALA A 41 -7.65 24.89 -57.11
N ALA A 42 -7.85 25.93 -56.31
CA ALA A 42 -6.77 26.69 -55.71
C ALA A 42 -5.97 25.85 -54.71
N ASP A 43 -6.63 25.07 -53.85
CA ASP A 43 -5.98 24.17 -52.87
C ASP A 43 -5.20 23.03 -53.54
N LEU A 44 -5.71 22.47 -54.64
CA LEU A 44 -4.97 21.47 -55.41
C LEU A 44 -3.74 22.10 -56.09
N LEU A 45 -3.87 23.32 -56.61
CA LEU A 45 -2.78 24.00 -57.31
C LEU A 45 -1.69 24.49 -56.34
N SER A 46 -2.05 24.91 -55.12
CA SER A 46 -1.09 25.38 -54.11
C SER A 46 -0.09 24.28 -53.75
N GLN A 47 -0.54 23.04 -53.59
CA GLN A 47 0.38 21.95 -53.30
C GLN A 47 1.12 21.44 -54.55
N ALA A 48 0.45 21.42 -55.70
CA ALA A 48 1.06 20.97 -56.95
C ALA A 48 2.21 21.86 -57.42
N GLU A 49 2.27 23.14 -57.01
CA GLU A 49 3.38 24.03 -57.38
C GLU A 49 4.67 23.80 -56.57
N HIS A 50 4.65 23.02 -55.49
CA HIS A 50 5.82 22.81 -54.64
C HIS A 50 6.97 22.10 -55.40
N GLY A 51 6.68 21.06 -56.17
CA GLY A 51 7.67 20.34 -57.00
C GLY A 51 7.03 19.51 -58.11
N ALA A 52 7.80 19.17 -59.15
CA ALA A 52 7.32 18.35 -60.26
C ALA A 52 6.93 16.91 -59.85
N ASP A 53 7.43 16.43 -58.71
CA ASP A 53 7.10 15.15 -58.09
C ASP A 53 5.97 15.24 -57.05
N SER A 54 5.37 16.41 -56.85
CA SER A 54 4.18 16.57 -55.99
C SER A 54 2.99 15.78 -56.52
N GLN A 55 2.10 15.35 -55.61
CA GLN A 55 0.87 14.66 -55.95
C GLN A 55 -0.33 15.29 -55.24
N VAL A 56 -1.39 15.58 -56.00
CA VAL A 56 -2.64 16.10 -55.44
C VAL A 56 -3.82 15.20 -55.82
N MET A 57 -4.72 14.99 -54.87
CA MET A 57 -5.84 14.05 -55.02
C MET A 57 -7.15 14.77 -54.68
N LEU A 58 -8.13 14.70 -55.59
CA LEU A 58 -9.49 15.16 -55.33
C LEU A 58 -10.43 13.96 -55.23
N LEU A 59 -11.16 13.86 -54.12
CA LEU A 59 -12.28 12.93 -53.95
C LEU A 59 -13.58 13.72 -53.96
N CYS A 60 -14.47 13.43 -54.92
CA CYS A 60 -15.77 14.10 -55.04
C CYS A 60 -16.90 13.13 -55.33
N LEU A 61 -18.15 13.55 -55.11
CA LEU A 61 -19.31 12.67 -55.23
C LEU A 61 -20.02 12.70 -56.58
N SER A 62 -19.65 13.64 -57.45
CA SER A 62 -20.29 13.77 -58.76
C SER A 62 -19.31 14.11 -59.88
N LYS A 63 -19.54 13.50 -61.06
CA LYS A 63 -18.74 13.73 -62.26
C LYS A 63 -18.89 15.15 -62.80
N ALA A 64 -20.07 15.76 -62.63
CA ALA A 64 -20.31 17.14 -63.01
C ALA A 64 -19.42 18.09 -62.18
N PHE A 65 -19.33 17.87 -60.86
CA PHE A 65 -18.46 18.66 -60.00
C PHE A 65 -16.98 18.48 -60.37
N ALA A 66 -16.54 17.25 -60.63
CA ALA A 66 -15.17 16.96 -61.09
C ALA A 66 -14.79 17.77 -62.35
N GLN A 67 -15.71 17.87 -63.31
CA GLN A 67 -15.49 18.64 -64.54
C GLN A 67 -15.36 20.14 -64.26
N CYS A 68 -16.22 20.70 -63.41
CA CYS A 68 -16.13 22.10 -62.98
C CYS A 68 -14.77 22.42 -62.32
N VAL A 69 -14.29 21.54 -61.45
CA VAL A 69 -12.96 21.72 -60.82
C VAL A 69 -11.85 21.62 -61.85
N GLN A 70 -11.92 20.67 -62.78
CA GLN A 70 -10.91 20.52 -63.84
C GLN A 70 -10.80 21.77 -64.74
N GLU A 71 -11.93 22.37 -65.11
CA GLU A 71 -11.97 23.62 -65.88
C GLU A 71 -11.31 24.78 -65.11
N GLU A 72 -11.63 24.89 -63.82
CA GLU A 72 -11.12 25.98 -62.98
C GLU A 72 -9.63 25.79 -62.65
N VAL A 73 -9.15 24.55 -62.46
CA VAL A 73 -7.70 24.22 -62.41
C VAL A 73 -7.01 24.68 -63.69
N GLY A 74 -7.57 24.37 -64.87
CA GLY A 74 -7.00 24.77 -66.16
C GLY A 74 -6.98 26.28 -66.39
N LYS A 75 -7.94 27.01 -65.81
CA LYS A 75 -8.01 28.47 -65.86
C LYS A 75 -7.00 29.11 -64.90
N GLN A 76 -6.95 28.68 -63.64
CA GLN A 76 -6.07 29.22 -62.62
C GLN A 76 -4.59 28.91 -62.91
N LEU A 77 -4.28 27.70 -63.39
CA LEU A 77 -2.91 27.27 -63.76
C LEU A 77 -2.23 28.23 -64.74
N LYS A 78 -2.98 28.79 -65.72
CA LYS A 78 -2.43 29.72 -66.73
C LYS A 78 -1.91 31.02 -66.13
N ALA A 79 -2.39 31.40 -64.96
CA ALA A 79 -1.99 32.62 -64.26
C ALA A 79 -0.77 32.39 -63.35
N LEU A 80 -0.35 31.14 -63.13
CA LEU A 80 0.76 30.81 -62.22
C LEU A 80 2.11 30.99 -62.91
N SER A 81 3.04 31.63 -62.20
CA SER A 81 4.42 31.83 -62.67
C SER A 81 5.21 30.52 -62.79
N ARG A 82 4.81 29.46 -62.05
CA ARG A 82 5.40 28.11 -62.06
C ARG A 82 4.60 27.08 -62.86
N ALA A 83 3.70 27.52 -63.75
CA ALA A 83 2.76 26.65 -64.47
C ALA A 83 3.38 25.39 -65.10
N ASN A 84 4.58 25.48 -65.67
CA ASN A 84 5.27 24.33 -66.27
C ASN A 84 5.59 23.21 -65.26
N PHE A 85 6.03 23.57 -64.04
CA PHE A 85 6.33 22.59 -62.99
C PHE A 85 5.04 22.01 -62.41
N THR A 86 4.05 22.86 -62.16
CA THR A 86 2.73 22.44 -61.65
C THR A 86 2.04 21.50 -62.64
N GLN A 87 2.19 21.72 -63.95
CA GLN A 87 1.64 20.83 -64.97
C GLN A 87 2.26 19.44 -64.94
N GLU A 88 3.56 19.32 -64.61
CA GLU A 88 4.24 18.03 -64.44
C GLU A 88 3.71 17.27 -63.21
N ALA A 89 3.57 17.96 -62.06
CA ALA A 89 2.97 17.40 -60.84
C ALA A 89 1.52 16.90 -61.06
N LEU A 90 0.73 17.63 -61.86
CA LEU A 90 -0.64 17.22 -62.20
C LEU A 90 -0.69 15.91 -63.00
N THR A 91 0.39 15.48 -63.66
CA THR A 91 0.43 14.16 -64.33
C THR A 91 0.43 12.99 -63.34
N HIS A 92 0.91 13.23 -62.11
CA HIS A 92 0.89 12.28 -61.00
C HIS A 92 -0.38 12.37 -60.14
N SER A 93 -1.27 13.31 -60.45
CA SER A 93 -2.44 13.68 -59.65
C SER A 93 -3.72 13.08 -60.23
N ARG A 94 -4.75 12.85 -59.41
CA ARG A 94 -6.02 12.22 -59.86
C ARG A 94 -7.25 12.89 -59.24
N ILE A 95 -8.33 12.91 -60.03
CA ILE A 95 -9.68 13.15 -59.53
C ILE A 95 -10.40 11.81 -59.49
N ILE A 96 -10.92 11.44 -58.34
CA ILE A 96 -11.65 10.19 -58.12
C ILE A 96 -13.09 10.56 -57.75
N VAL A 97 -14.04 9.98 -58.46
CA VAL A 97 -15.48 10.13 -58.17
C VAL A 97 -15.94 8.92 -57.39
N LEU A 98 -16.47 9.13 -56.19
CA LEU A 98 -16.92 8.09 -55.26
C LEU A 98 -18.44 8.15 -55.06
N GLU A 99 -19.04 7.04 -54.61
CA GLU A 99 -20.50 6.91 -54.50
C GLU A 99 -21.06 7.63 -53.27
N SER A 100 -20.27 7.77 -52.21
CA SER A 100 -20.67 8.43 -50.97
C SER A 100 -19.52 9.14 -50.26
N LEU A 101 -19.86 10.05 -49.32
CA LEU A 101 -18.89 10.69 -48.44
C LEU A 101 -18.20 9.67 -47.50
N ASP A 102 -18.89 8.59 -47.15
CA ASP A 102 -18.33 7.52 -46.33
C ASP A 102 -17.18 6.82 -47.05
N ASP A 103 -17.35 6.48 -48.32
CA ASP A 103 -16.30 5.88 -49.15
C ASP A 103 -15.11 6.84 -49.32
N ALA A 104 -15.37 8.15 -49.38
CA ALA A 104 -14.32 9.16 -49.48
C ALA A 104 -13.50 9.29 -48.20
N ILE A 105 -14.14 9.18 -47.02
CA ILE A 105 -13.46 9.16 -45.72
C ILE A 105 -12.64 7.87 -45.58
N GLU A 106 -13.20 6.71 -45.97
CA GLU A 106 -12.48 5.43 -45.92
C GLU A 106 -11.25 5.44 -46.83
N PHE A 107 -11.37 6.01 -48.04
CA PHE A 107 -10.23 6.19 -48.93
C PHE A 107 -9.17 7.10 -48.31
N ALA A 108 -9.58 8.22 -47.70
CA ALA A 108 -8.65 9.15 -47.07
C ALA A 108 -7.88 8.50 -45.90
N GLU A 109 -8.56 7.70 -45.06
CA GLU A 109 -7.92 6.93 -43.98
C GLU A 109 -6.91 5.91 -44.53
N ALA A 110 -7.28 5.19 -45.60
CA ALA A 110 -6.40 4.19 -46.21
C ALA A 110 -5.18 4.83 -46.90
N TYR A 111 -5.37 6.01 -47.51
CA TYR A 111 -4.29 6.75 -48.16
C TYR A 111 -3.37 7.44 -47.15
N ALA A 112 -3.90 7.86 -46.00
CA ALA A 112 -3.20 8.52 -44.91
C ALA A 112 -2.35 9.72 -45.38
N PRO A 113 -3.00 10.78 -45.90
CA PRO A 113 -2.33 11.91 -46.55
C PRO A 113 -1.50 12.75 -45.58
N GLU A 114 -0.50 13.45 -46.13
CA GLU A 114 0.25 14.49 -45.42
C GLU A 114 -0.69 15.62 -44.98
N HIS A 115 -1.44 16.17 -45.93
CA HIS A 115 -2.45 17.19 -45.71
C HIS A 115 -3.81 16.70 -46.19
N LEU A 116 -4.81 16.78 -45.32
CA LEU A 116 -6.20 16.48 -45.65
C LEU A 116 -7.06 17.74 -45.50
N ILE A 117 -7.75 18.13 -46.56
CA ILE A 117 -8.73 19.23 -46.52
C ILE A 117 -10.13 18.63 -46.63
N LEU A 118 -10.97 18.87 -45.61
CA LEU A 118 -12.37 18.46 -45.57
C LEU A 118 -13.25 19.67 -45.87
N SER A 119 -13.60 19.87 -47.13
CA SER A 119 -14.52 20.93 -47.56
C SER A 119 -15.89 20.33 -47.89
N VAL A 120 -16.59 19.92 -46.83
CA VAL A 120 -17.93 19.30 -46.89
C VAL A 120 -18.88 19.99 -45.90
N GLN A 121 -20.19 19.81 -46.07
CA GLN A 121 -21.21 20.52 -45.29
C GLN A 121 -21.06 20.33 -43.76
N ASP A 122 -20.81 19.11 -43.29
CA ASP A 122 -20.54 18.80 -41.87
C ASP A 122 -19.09 18.30 -41.68
N ALA A 123 -18.13 19.19 -42.00
CA ALA A 123 -16.71 18.88 -41.91
C ALA A 123 -16.25 18.50 -40.48
N GLY A 124 -16.92 19.01 -39.44
CA GLY A 124 -16.61 18.67 -38.05
C GLY A 124 -16.95 17.22 -37.69
N SER A 125 -18.05 16.68 -38.23
CA SER A 125 -18.39 15.26 -38.08
C SER A 125 -17.46 14.36 -38.89
N ALA A 126 -17.13 14.76 -40.12
CA ALA A 126 -16.16 14.04 -40.95
C ALA A 126 -14.77 13.97 -40.30
N ALA A 127 -14.27 15.09 -39.75
CA ALA A 127 -12.95 15.18 -39.12
C ALA A 127 -12.80 14.24 -37.91
N ARG A 128 -13.86 14.02 -37.12
CA ARG A 128 -13.84 13.09 -35.97
C ARG A 128 -13.63 11.63 -36.37
N ARG A 129 -13.82 11.29 -37.64
CA ARG A 129 -13.61 9.95 -38.18
C ARG A 129 -12.22 9.77 -38.77
N ILE A 130 -11.43 10.83 -38.86
CA ILE A 130 -10.06 10.79 -39.36
C ILE A 130 -9.11 10.44 -38.21
N THR A 131 -8.36 9.36 -38.36
CA THR A 131 -7.35 8.88 -37.42
C THR A 131 -5.95 8.82 -38.02
N ALA A 132 -5.85 8.82 -39.36
CA ALA A 132 -4.59 8.75 -40.09
C ALA A 132 -4.47 9.88 -41.13
N ALA A 133 -3.93 11.02 -40.71
CA ALA A 133 -3.52 12.13 -41.59
C ALA A 133 -2.45 12.97 -40.89
N GLY A 134 -1.54 13.59 -41.65
CA GLY A 134 -0.49 14.44 -41.07
C GLY A 134 -1.06 15.70 -40.44
N SER A 135 -1.89 16.42 -41.18
CA SER A 135 -2.68 17.58 -40.70
C SER A 135 -4.04 17.61 -41.40
N VAL A 136 -5.08 17.99 -40.65
CA VAL A 136 -6.46 18.05 -41.15
C VAL A 136 -6.97 19.48 -41.08
N PHE A 137 -7.38 20.03 -42.23
CA PHE A 137 -7.99 21.34 -42.35
C PHE A 137 -9.50 21.20 -42.55
N ILE A 138 -10.26 21.89 -41.71
CA ILE A 138 -11.70 21.64 -41.55
C ILE A 138 -12.50 22.83 -42.12
N GLY A 139 -13.35 22.56 -43.11
CA GLY A 139 -14.26 23.53 -43.74
C GLY A 139 -13.65 24.32 -44.89
N SER A 140 -14.51 24.92 -45.73
CA SER A 140 -14.14 25.57 -47.00
C SER A 140 -13.29 26.85 -46.88
N TRP A 141 -13.00 27.30 -45.67
CA TRP A 141 -12.20 28.51 -45.41
C TRP A 141 -10.84 28.20 -44.77
N SER A 142 -10.48 26.92 -44.70
CA SER A 142 -9.26 26.43 -44.07
C SER A 142 -8.33 25.83 -45.15
N PRO A 143 -7.68 26.66 -45.99
CA PRO A 143 -6.75 26.15 -46.99
C PRO A 143 -5.48 25.63 -46.32
N GLU A 144 -4.78 24.70 -46.98
CA GLU A 144 -3.50 24.17 -46.49
C GLU A 144 -2.44 25.26 -46.30
N SER A 145 -2.41 26.25 -47.19
CA SER A 145 -1.56 27.44 -47.05
C SER A 145 -1.71 28.18 -45.70
N ALA A 146 -2.87 28.12 -45.05
CA ALA A 146 -3.01 28.69 -43.71
C ALA A 146 -2.13 27.92 -42.70
N GLY A 147 -2.06 26.59 -42.81
CA GLY A 147 -1.20 25.72 -42.01
C GLY A 147 0.28 25.95 -42.21
N ASP A 148 0.68 26.07 -43.47
CA ASP A 148 2.09 26.25 -43.85
C ASP A 148 2.68 27.57 -43.35
N TYR A 149 1.86 28.63 -43.31
CA TYR A 149 2.36 29.99 -43.08
C TYR A 149 1.93 30.64 -41.77
N ALA A 150 0.75 30.33 -41.21
CA ALA A 150 0.16 31.22 -40.19
C ALA A 150 -0.62 30.57 -39.03
N SER A 151 -1.26 29.41 -39.22
CA SER A 151 -2.16 28.83 -38.20
C SER A 151 -1.44 27.95 -37.17
N GLY A 152 -0.14 27.68 -37.36
CA GLY A 152 0.72 27.05 -36.36
C GLY A 152 0.73 25.52 -36.35
N THR A 153 0.17 24.87 -37.39
CA THR A 153 0.37 23.43 -37.62
C THR A 153 1.82 23.13 -38.02
N ASN A 154 2.29 21.91 -37.79
CA ASN A 154 3.65 21.53 -38.18
C ASN A 154 3.77 21.56 -39.72
N HIS A 155 4.82 22.20 -40.23
CA HIS A 155 5.12 22.25 -41.68
C HIS A 155 5.93 21.03 -42.18
N THR A 156 6.34 20.15 -41.27
CA THR A 156 7.03 18.89 -41.62
C THR A 156 6.15 17.75 -41.17
N LEU A 157 5.42 17.18 -42.12
CA LEU A 157 4.41 16.15 -41.91
C LEU A 157 4.80 14.84 -42.61
N PRO A 158 4.26 13.69 -42.15
CA PRO A 158 4.51 12.39 -42.78
C PRO A 158 3.77 12.28 -44.12
N THR A 159 4.48 11.88 -45.17
CA THR A 159 3.94 11.72 -46.53
C THR A 159 3.86 10.25 -46.92
N GLY A 160 3.22 9.92 -48.05
CA GLY A 160 3.22 8.56 -48.60
C GLY A 160 2.60 7.50 -47.68
N GLY A 161 1.58 7.88 -46.91
CA GLY A 161 0.84 6.99 -46.00
C GLY A 161 1.46 6.81 -44.59
N TRP A 162 2.63 7.42 -44.33
CA TRP A 162 3.31 7.29 -43.03
C TRP A 162 2.58 7.98 -41.87
N ALA A 163 1.55 8.79 -42.14
CA ALA A 163 0.70 9.39 -41.11
C ALA A 163 -0.01 8.33 -40.24
N SER A 164 -0.12 7.10 -40.71
CA SER A 164 -0.62 5.96 -39.94
C SER A 164 0.32 5.49 -38.81
N ALA A 165 1.60 5.83 -38.86
CA ALA A 165 2.62 5.33 -37.94
C ALA A 165 3.44 6.43 -37.24
N PHE A 166 3.56 7.61 -37.86
CA PHE A 166 4.36 8.72 -37.35
C PHE A 166 3.51 9.99 -37.21
N SER A 167 3.82 10.80 -36.20
CA SER A 167 3.29 12.16 -36.08
C SER A 167 4.17 13.16 -36.83
N GLY A 168 3.58 14.31 -37.20
CA GLY A 168 4.32 15.48 -37.65
C GLY A 168 5.43 15.92 -36.68
N VAL A 169 6.50 16.53 -37.20
CA VAL A 169 7.57 17.08 -36.36
C VAL A 169 7.03 18.24 -35.56
N ASN A 170 7.03 18.12 -34.23
CA ASN A 170 6.58 19.17 -33.33
C ASN A 170 7.61 19.43 -32.23
N VAL A 171 7.30 20.33 -31.30
CA VAL A 171 8.19 20.67 -30.19
C VAL A 171 8.56 19.43 -29.35
N ASP A 172 7.65 18.47 -29.18
CA ASP A 172 7.92 17.25 -28.40
C ASP A 172 9.00 16.38 -29.03
N SER A 173 9.21 16.46 -30.36
CA SER A 173 10.28 15.74 -31.06
C SER A 173 11.68 16.16 -30.62
N PHE A 174 11.83 17.36 -30.03
CA PHE A 174 13.10 17.90 -29.55
C PHE A 174 13.27 17.80 -28.03
N LEU A 175 12.30 17.22 -27.31
CA LEU A 175 12.37 17.05 -25.87
C LEU A 175 12.94 15.69 -25.48
N ARG A 176 13.83 15.69 -24.47
CA ARG A 176 14.29 14.45 -23.84
C ARG A 176 13.24 13.98 -22.83
N LYS A 177 12.59 12.86 -23.12
CA LYS A 177 11.62 12.23 -22.22
C LYS A 177 12.36 11.27 -21.26
N MET A 178 12.06 11.34 -19.96
CA MET A 178 12.42 10.31 -18.98
C MET A 178 11.17 9.90 -18.22
N THR A 179 11.03 8.61 -17.93
CA THR A 179 9.96 8.09 -17.09
C THR A 179 10.52 7.79 -15.70
N LEU A 180 9.83 8.29 -14.68
CA LEU A 180 10.09 7.96 -13.29
C LEU A 180 8.97 7.03 -12.83
N GLN A 181 9.32 5.91 -12.22
CA GLN A 181 8.37 4.95 -11.69
C GLN A 181 8.69 4.68 -10.23
N GLU A 182 7.67 4.77 -9.39
CA GLU A 182 7.72 4.47 -7.97
C GLU A 182 6.68 3.39 -7.66
N LEU A 183 7.05 2.40 -6.86
CA LEU A 183 6.15 1.36 -6.38
C LEU A 183 6.19 1.35 -4.85
N THR A 184 5.01 1.32 -4.25
CA THR A 184 4.87 0.93 -2.84
C THR A 184 5.10 -0.58 -2.69
N PRO A 185 5.42 -1.09 -1.48
CA PRO A 185 5.54 -2.53 -1.22
C PRO A 185 4.30 -3.33 -1.67
N ASP A 186 3.10 -2.78 -1.45
CA ASP A 186 1.84 -3.38 -1.89
C ASP A 186 1.65 -3.35 -3.40
N GLY A 187 2.03 -2.25 -4.04
CA GLY A 187 2.08 -2.15 -5.50
C GLY A 187 2.96 -3.25 -6.10
N LEU A 188 4.15 -3.47 -5.52
CA LEU A 188 5.04 -4.54 -5.93
C LEU A 188 4.42 -5.93 -5.67
N ARG A 189 3.76 -6.18 -4.54
CA ARG A 189 3.06 -7.46 -4.26
C ARG A 189 1.96 -7.76 -5.28
N ARG A 190 1.16 -6.76 -5.66
CA ARG A 190 0.07 -6.93 -6.63
C ARG A 190 0.59 -7.21 -8.04
N LEU A 191 1.71 -6.57 -8.42
CA LEU A 191 2.34 -6.78 -9.73
C LEU A 191 3.21 -8.03 -9.78
N ALA A 192 3.68 -8.52 -8.63
CA ALA A 192 4.61 -9.63 -8.57
C ALA A 192 4.16 -10.90 -9.30
N PRO A 193 2.90 -11.40 -9.17
CA PRO A 193 2.47 -12.58 -9.91
C PRO A 193 2.65 -12.41 -11.43
N THR A 194 2.29 -11.23 -11.96
CA THR A 194 2.47 -10.89 -13.36
C THR A 194 3.95 -10.83 -13.74
N ILE A 195 4.76 -10.08 -12.99
CA ILE A 195 6.19 -9.90 -13.30
C ILE A 195 6.93 -11.24 -13.23
N LEU A 196 6.66 -12.05 -12.20
CA LEU A 196 7.26 -13.36 -12.03
C LEU A 196 6.85 -14.32 -13.16
N SER A 197 5.57 -14.35 -13.51
CA SER A 197 5.07 -15.24 -14.58
C SER A 197 5.68 -14.87 -15.94
N MET A 198 5.74 -13.57 -16.26
CA MET A 198 6.35 -13.10 -17.50
C MET A 198 7.86 -13.36 -17.53
N ALA A 199 8.57 -13.01 -16.45
CA ALA A 199 10.02 -13.23 -16.37
C ALA A 199 10.38 -14.72 -16.48
N GLN A 200 9.59 -15.61 -15.88
CA GLN A 200 9.80 -17.06 -15.99
C GLN A 200 9.48 -17.59 -17.40
N ALA A 201 8.39 -17.13 -18.01
CA ALA A 201 8.04 -17.50 -19.38
C ALA A 201 9.11 -17.07 -20.39
N GLU A 202 9.78 -15.95 -20.13
CA GLU A 202 10.89 -15.44 -20.95
C GLU A 202 12.26 -16.03 -20.57
N GLY A 203 12.36 -16.87 -19.53
CA GLY A 203 13.63 -17.44 -19.05
C GLY A 203 14.56 -16.42 -18.37
N LEU A 204 14.01 -15.30 -17.88
CA LEU A 204 14.75 -14.21 -17.22
C LEU A 204 14.75 -14.38 -15.70
N ASP A 205 15.42 -15.42 -15.20
CA ASP A 205 15.43 -15.79 -13.77
C ASP A 205 15.90 -14.65 -12.84
N ALA A 206 16.87 -13.84 -13.28
CA ALA A 206 17.36 -12.70 -12.50
C ALA A 206 16.30 -11.60 -12.30
N HIS A 207 15.40 -11.41 -13.28
CA HIS A 207 14.29 -10.46 -13.17
C HIS A 207 13.24 -10.96 -12.18
N ALA A 208 12.92 -12.26 -12.24
CA ALA A 208 12.05 -12.88 -11.25
C ALA A 208 12.65 -12.78 -9.84
N GLN A 209 13.95 -13.06 -9.71
CA GLN A 209 14.64 -13.00 -8.43
C GLN A 209 14.68 -11.57 -7.86
N ALA A 210 14.83 -10.54 -8.69
CA ALA A 210 14.81 -9.15 -8.24
C ALA A 210 13.50 -8.76 -7.54
N VAL A 211 12.38 -9.34 -7.96
CA VAL A 211 11.08 -9.18 -7.29
C VAL A 211 10.99 -10.08 -6.06
N SER A 212 11.29 -11.37 -6.21
CA SER A 212 11.17 -12.36 -5.14
C SER A 212 11.95 -12.01 -3.88
N VAL A 213 13.20 -11.51 -3.98
CA VAL A 213 14.00 -11.13 -2.80
C VAL A 213 13.39 -9.97 -2.00
N ARG A 214 12.67 -9.08 -2.67
CA ARG A 214 11.99 -7.93 -2.03
C ARG A 214 10.72 -8.38 -1.34
N LEU A 215 10.02 -9.36 -1.89
CA LEU A 215 8.84 -9.97 -1.29
C LEU A 215 9.20 -10.89 -0.11
N ALA A 216 10.33 -11.58 -0.21
CA ALA A 216 10.72 -12.62 0.72
C ALA A 216 11.24 -12.12 2.06
N ARG A 217 11.31 -10.81 2.37
CA ARG A 217 12.02 -10.33 3.58
C ARG A 217 11.45 -10.85 4.91
N ALA A 218 10.14 -11.09 5.02
CA ALA A 218 9.55 -11.71 6.21
C ALA A 218 9.51 -13.25 6.11
N GLU A 219 9.21 -13.81 4.93
CA GLU A 219 9.20 -15.26 4.72
C GLU A 219 10.59 -15.89 4.85
N ALA A 220 11.65 -15.17 4.45
CA ALA A 220 13.05 -15.55 4.57
C ALA A 220 13.47 -15.72 6.03
N LEU A 221 12.86 -14.96 6.96
CA LEU A 221 13.10 -15.06 8.40
C LEU A 221 12.36 -16.25 9.03
N MET A 222 11.31 -16.79 8.39
CA MET A 222 10.62 -17.98 8.88
C MET A 222 11.54 -19.19 8.78
N ARG A 223 11.47 -20.07 9.79
CA ARG A 223 12.21 -21.32 9.80
C ARG A 223 11.84 -22.18 8.57
N PRO A 224 12.81 -22.90 7.98
CA PRO A 224 12.55 -23.70 6.77
C PRO A 224 11.41 -24.71 6.91
N ASN A 225 11.30 -25.38 8.06
CA ASN A 225 10.24 -26.37 8.33
C ASN A 225 8.85 -25.70 8.41
N ILE A 226 8.75 -24.49 8.96
CA ILE A 226 7.50 -23.72 9.02
C ILE A 226 7.10 -23.20 7.65
N ARG A 227 8.07 -22.78 6.84
CA ARG A 227 7.82 -22.37 5.44
C ARG A 227 7.26 -23.52 4.60
N ALA A 228 7.77 -24.74 4.81
CA ALA A 228 7.34 -25.96 4.13
C ALA A 228 6.09 -26.61 4.76
N LEU A 229 5.59 -26.11 5.90
CA LEU A 229 4.47 -26.71 6.61
C LEU A 229 3.16 -26.51 5.84
N THR A 230 2.51 -27.63 5.51
CA THR A 230 1.12 -27.62 5.04
C THR A 230 0.19 -27.46 6.24
N PRO A 231 -0.66 -26.42 6.28
CA PRO A 231 -1.60 -26.23 7.38
C PRO A 231 -2.60 -27.39 7.45
N TYR A 232 -3.05 -27.71 8.67
CA TYR A 232 -4.20 -28.59 8.85
C TYR A 232 -5.45 -27.96 8.23
N SER A 233 -6.08 -28.65 7.27
CA SER A 233 -7.34 -28.21 6.66
C SER A 233 -8.53 -28.81 7.40
N THR A 234 -9.56 -27.99 7.62
CA THR A 234 -10.88 -28.48 8.05
C THR A 234 -11.85 -28.42 6.88
N ALA A 235 -12.85 -29.31 6.82
CA ALA A 235 -13.89 -29.23 5.77
C ALA A 235 -14.64 -27.88 5.79
N ARG A 236 -14.62 -27.18 6.94
CA ARG A 236 -15.16 -25.82 7.12
C ARG A 236 -14.27 -24.71 6.55
N ASP A 237 -13.02 -24.99 6.22
CA ASP A 237 -12.16 -24.10 5.43
C ASP A 237 -12.48 -24.21 3.92
N GLU A 238 -12.92 -25.39 3.47
CA GLU A 238 -13.16 -25.70 2.05
C GLU A 238 -14.58 -25.31 1.59
N CYS A 239 -15.52 -25.17 2.51
CA CYS A 239 -16.88 -24.74 2.20
C CYS A 239 -16.97 -23.21 2.01
N ALA A 240 -17.21 -22.78 0.77
CA ALA A 240 -17.58 -21.40 0.48
C ALA A 240 -19.08 -21.17 0.81
N GLY A 241 -19.36 -20.35 1.83
CA GLY A 241 -20.72 -19.97 2.23
C GLY A 241 -21.07 -20.29 3.69
N SER A 242 -22.37 -20.23 4.02
CA SER A 242 -22.92 -20.53 5.35
C SER A 242 -23.71 -21.84 5.31
N PRO A 243 -23.06 -23.02 5.38
CA PRO A 243 -23.75 -24.29 5.31
C PRO A 243 -24.70 -24.49 6.49
N GLU A 244 -25.89 -25.03 6.21
CA GLU A 244 -26.93 -25.27 7.22
C GLU A 244 -26.76 -26.63 7.94
N VAL A 245 -26.08 -27.59 7.31
CA VAL A 245 -25.94 -28.96 7.81
C VAL A 245 -24.46 -29.35 7.92
N PHE A 246 -24.03 -29.70 9.14
CA PHE A 246 -22.65 -30.10 9.45
C PHE A 246 -22.57 -31.60 9.80
N LEU A 247 -21.99 -32.39 8.90
CA LEU A 247 -21.76 -33.84 9.02
C LEU A 247 -20.29 -34.24 8.75
N ASP A 248 -19.36 -33.33 9.03
CA ASP A 248 -17.94 -33.44 8.67
C ASP A 248 -17.03 -33.88 9.83
N ALA A 249 -17.38 -33.56 11.08
CA ALA A 249 -16.46 -33.63 12.22
C ALA A 249 -16.89 -34.58 13.36
N ASN A 250 -17.81 -35.52 13.11
CA ASN A 250 -18.32 -36.50 14.10
C ASN A 250 -18.89 -35.87 15.39
N GLU A 251 -19.43 -34.65 15.28
CA GLU A 251 -20.00 -33.90 16.39
C GLU A 251 -21.38 -34.44 16.80
N SER A 252 -21.78 -34.16 18.04
CA SER A 252 -23.12 -34.50 18.50
C SER A 252 -24.18 -33.79 17.65
N PRO A 253 -25.19 -34.52 17.13
CA PRO A 253 -26.28 -33.92 16.37
C PRO A 253 -27.25 -33.14 17.26
N TYR A 254 -27.24 -33.38 18.58
CA TYR A 254 -28.17 -32.76 19.53
C TYR A 254 -27.71 -31.35 19.91
N TYR A 255 -28.59 -30.38 19.67
CA TYR A 255 -28.29 -28.97 19.90
C TYR A 255 -28.16 -28.65 21.40
N THR A 256 -26.98 -28.15 21.79
CA THR A 256 -26.71 -27.61 23.13
C THR A 256 -26.29 -26.15 23.10
N GLY A 257 -26.20 -25.54 21.90
CA GLY A 257 -25.54 -24.27 21.66
C GLY A 257 -24.01 -24.37 21.53
N TRP A 258 -23.42 -25.49 21.97
CA TRP A 258 -21.96 -25.71 22.05
C TRP A 258 -21.53 -27.04 21.41
N ASN A 259 -22.46 -27.78 20.82
CA ASN A 259 -22.22 -29.11 20.26
C ASN A 259 -21.42 -29.08 18.94
N ARG A 260 -21.11 -27.89 18.41
CA ARG A 260 -20.36 -27.69 17.16
C ARG A 260 -19.06 -26.95 17.45
N TYR A 261 -17.98 -27.31 16.75
CA TYR A 261 -16.71 -26.60 16.77
C TYR A 261 -16.91 -25.12 16.40
N PRO A 262 -16.07 -24.22 16.93
CA PRO A 262 -16.12 -22.81 16.58
C PRO A 262 -15.67 -22.56 15.13
N ASP A 263 -15.87 -21.33 14.66
CA ASP A 263 -15.20 -20.85 13.44
C ASP A 263 -13.66 -20.88 13.64
N PRO A 264 -12.92 -21.71 12.88
CA PRO A 264 -11.48 -21.85 13.02
C PRO A 264 -10.69 -20.61 12.58
N ARG A 265 -11.32 -19.71 11.79
CA ARG A 265 -10.71 -18.48 11.26
C ARG A 265 -11.20 -17.21 11.97
N GLN A 266 -12.17 -17.34 12.87
CA GLN A 266 -12.77 -16.23 13.63
C GLN A 266 -13.23 -15.06 12.73
N ARG A 267 -13.80 -15.36 11.56
CA ARG A 267 -14.03 -14.40 10.46
C ARG A 267 -14.86 -13.20 10.91
N ILE A 268 -15.98 -13.46 11.58
CA ILE A 268 -16.90 -12.41 12.06
C ILE A 268 -16.22 -11.51 13.10
N LEU A 269 -15.50 -12.11 14.05
CA LEU A 269 -14.79 -11.36 15.08
C LEU A 269 -13.64 -10.52 14.48
N LYS A 270 -12.88 -11.08 13.54
CA LYS A 270 -11.83 -10.33 12.81
C LYS A 270 -12.42 -9.18 11.99
N GLN A 271 -13.56 -9.36 11.33
CA GLN A 271 -14.25 -8.28 10.61
C GLN A 271 -14.66 -7.13 11.54
N LYS A 272 -15.24 -7.44 12.71
CA LYS A 272 -15.58 -6.41 13.71
C LYS A 272 -14.34 -5.66 14.21
N LEU A 273 -13.28 -6.40 14.53
CA LEU A 273 -12.01 -5.82 14.98
C LEU A 273 -11.33 -4.99 13.90
N SER A 274 -11.38 -5.42 12.65
CA SER A 274 -10.88 -4.67 11.49
C SER A 274 -11.51 -3.29 11.40
N ALA A 275 -12.84 -3.21 11.54
CA ALA A 275 -13.56 -1.94 11.53
C ALA A 275 -13.19 -1.02 12.72
N ILE A 276 -12.94 -1.60 13.91
CA ILE A 276 -12.56 -0.83 15.12
C ILE A 276 -11.11 -0.35 15.05
N LYS A 277 -10.20 -1.21 14.56
CA LYS A 277 -8.74 -0.99 14.63
C LYS A 277 -8.18 -0.35 13.36
N GLY A 278 -8.95 -0.29 12.27
CA GLY A 278 -8.51 0.31 11.02
C GLY A 278 -7.43 -0.49 10.30
N VAL A 279 -7.48 -1.83 10.42
CA VAL A 279 -6.51 -2.76 9.81
C VAL A 279 -7.27 -3.84 9.06
N ASP A 280 -6.76 -4.24 7.89
CA ASP A 280 -7.38 -5.28 7.05
C ASP A 280 -7.48 -6.63 7.78
N VAL A 281 -8.54 -7.39 7.49
CA VAL A 281 -8.81 -8.70 8.12
C VAL A 281 -7.64 -9.68 7.97
N GLU A 282 -6.96 -9.67 6.82
CA GLU A 282 -5.80 -10.52 6.51
C GLU A 282 -4.56 -10.18 7.36
N ASN A 283 -4.55 -9.00 7.97
CA ASN A 283 -3.48 -8.50 8.82
C ASN A 283 -3.78 -8.75 10.32
N ILE A 284 -4.84 -9.50 10.67
CA ILE A 284 -5.25 -9.78 12.04
C ILE A 284 -5.15 -11.28 12.35
N PHE A 285 -4.47 -11.61 13.45
CA PHE A 285 -4.48 -12.92 14.10
C PHE A 285 -5.18 -12.83 15.45
N LEU A 286 -6.00 -13.83 15.79
CA LEU A 286 -6.64 -13.96 17.09
C LEU A 286 -6.13 -15.21 17.80
N GLY A 287 -5.78 -15.05 19.07
CA GLY A 287 -5.23 -16.12 19.90
C GLY A 287 -5.86 -16.22 21.28
N ASN A 288 -5.57 -17.32 21.97
CA ASN A 288 -5.89 -17.58 23.36
C ASN A 288 -5.06 -16.68 24.30
N GLY A 289 -5.39 -15.40 24.32
CA GLY A 289 -4.57 -14.32 24.86
C GLY A 289 -3.43 -13.94 23.91
N SER A 290 -2.77 -12.82 24.20
CA SER A 290 -1.57 -12.41 23.45
C SER A 290 -0.40 -13.37 23.69
N ASP A 291 -0.44 -14.18 24.76
CA ASP A 291 0.57 -15.19 25.07
C ASP A 291 0.69 -16.25 23.96
N GLU A 292 -0.41 -16.65 23.30
CA GLU A 292 -0.34 -17.56 22.13
C GLU A 292 0.44 -16.90 20.98
N ALA A 293 0.17 -15.62 20.69
CA ALA A 293 0.89 -14.89 19.65
C ALA A 293 2.37 -14.75 19.98
N ILE A 294 2.73 -14.48 21.24
CA ILE A 294 4.11 -14.43 21.72
C ILE A 294 4.82 -15.76 21.46
N ASP A 295 4.22 -16.88 21.85
CA ASP A 295 4.78 -18.22 21.64
C ASP A 295 4.97 -18.55 20.16
N LEU A 296 3.99 -18.19 19.32
CA LEU A 296 4.07 -18.39 17.87
C LEU A 296 5.23 -17.62 17.23
N MET A 297 5.58 -16.43 17.72
CA MET A 297 6.74 -15.69 17.19
C MET A 297 8.03 -16.50 17.32
N PHE A 298 8.26 -17.12 18.48
CA PHE A 298 9.42 -18.00 18.68
C PHE A 298 9.35 -19.22 17.76
N ARG A 299 8.22 -19.91 17.70
CA ARG A 299 8.06 -21.11 16.87
C ARG A 299 8.28 -20.86 15.39
N ILE A 300 7.86 -19.70 14.88
CA ILE A 300 7.90 -19.37 13.45
C ILE A 300 9.28 -18.88 13.02
N PHE A 301 9.95 -18.06 13.84
CA PHE A 301 11.12 -17.29 13.41
C PHE A 301 12.44 -17.70 14.06
N CYS A 302 12.44 -18.51 15.13
CA CYS A 302 13.65 -18.90 15.83
C CYS A 302 13.91 -20.41 15.73
N GLU A 303 15.07 -20.81 15.21
CA GLU A 303 15.53 -22.19 15.30
C GLU A 303 15.98 -22.52 16.74
N PRO A 304 15.36 -23.53 17.40
CA PRO A 304 15.75 -23.97 18.74
C PRO A 304 17.24 -24.32 18.87
N GLY A 305 17.85 -23.97 20.00
CA GLY A 305 19.26 -24.20 20.31
C GLY A 305 20.24 -23.32 19.53
N ARG A 306 19.76 -22.48 18.61
CA ARG A 306 20.61 -21.65 17.72
C ARG A 306 20.29 -20.17 17.79
N ASP A 307 19.04 -19.81 17.55
CA ASP A 307 18.64 -18.41 17.41
C ASP A 307 18.36 -17.77 18.78
N LYS A 308 18.33 -16.43 18.79
CA LYS A 308 18.14 -15.61 19.98
C LYS A 308 17.04 -14.57 19.79
N ALA A 309 16.50 -14.10 20.90
CA ALA A 309 15.62 -12.94 20.96
C ALA A 309 16.18 -11.87 21.91
N ILE A 310 16.05 -10.60 21.52
CA ILE A 310 16.28 -9.46 22.41
C ILE A 310 15.01 -9.22 23.22
N ILE A 311 15.17 -9.14 24.54
CA ILE A 311 14.09 -8.83 25.49
C ILE A 311 14.58 -7.68 26.38
N LEU A 312 13.81 -6.59 26.41
CA LEU A 312 14.10 -5.47 27.31
C LEU A 312 13.76 -5.83 28.76
N SER A 313 14.53 -5.34 29.72
CA SER A 313 14.29 -5.53 31.15
C SER A 313 14.41 -4.20 31.90
N PRO A 314 13.52 -3.88 32.85
CA PRO A 314 12.37 -4.65 33.27
C PRO A 314 11.24 -4.60 32.23
N SER A 315 10.64 -5.76 31.94
CA SER A 315 9.46 -5.86 31.08
C SER A 315 8.61 -7.09 31.42
N TYR A 316 7.69 -7.49 30.54
CA TYR A 316 6.80 -8.62 30.77
C TYR A 316 7.55 -9.96 30.72
N GLY A 317 7.45 -10.73 31.81
CA GLY A 317 8.26 -11.94 31.99
C GLY A 317 7.94 -13.09 31.03
N MET A 318 6.75 -13.10 30.41
CA MET A 318 6.36 -14.20 29.52
C MET A 318 7.21 -14.30 28.27
N TYR A 319 7.83 -13.21 27.80
CA TYR A 319 8.74 -13.29 26.66
C TYR A 319 9.92 -14.23 26.96
N THR A 320 10.50 -14.12 28.16
CA THR A 320 11.63 -14.97 28.58
C THR A 320 11.18 -16.41 28.83
N VAL A 321 9.98 -16.60 29.39
CA VAL A 321 9.41 -17.94 29.58
C VAL A 321 9.16 -18.63 28.23
N ALA A 322 8.51 -17.94 27.29
CA ALA A 322 8.24 -18.48 25.95
C ALA A 322 9.52 -18.76 25.17
N ALA A 323 10.52 -17.87 25.22
CA ALA A 323 11.83 -18.10 24.62
C ALA A 323 12.47 -19.39 25.15
N ARG A 324 12.55 -19.55 26.47
CA ARG A 324 13.14 -20.73 27.12
C ARG A 324 12.38 -22.01 26.83
N THR A 325 11.04 -21.96 26.81
CA THR A 325 10.19 -23.12 26.46
C THR A 325 10.47 -23.60 25.04
N ASN A 326 10.79 -22.69 24.12
CA ASN A 326 11.15 -23.00 22.73
C ASN A 326 12.66 -23.22 22.52
N ASP A 327 13.46 -23.30 23.60
CA ASP A 327 14.93 -23.42 23.56
C ASP A 327 15.60 -22.30 22.72
N VAL A 328 15.08 -21.07 22.84
CA VAL A 328 15.61 -19.87 22.18
C VAL A 328 16.44 -19.07 23.17
N GLY A 329 17.65 -18.65 22.76
CA GLY A 329 18.52 -17.83 23.60
C GLY A 329 17.92 -16.45 23.88
N VAL A 330 18.16 -15.92 25.08
CA VAL A 330 17.65 -14.60 25.48
C VAL A 330 18.81 -13.62 25.64
N CYS A 331 18.82 -12.56 24.84
CA CYS A 331 19.66 -11.40 25.02
C CYS A 331 18.87 -10.34 25.81
N THR A 332 19.12 -10.23 27.11
CA THR A 332 18.44 -9.25 27.96
C THR A 332 19.16 -7.90 27.90
N ILE A 333 18.45 -6.85 27.52
CA ILE A 333 18.98 -5.47 27.49
C ILE A 333 18.26 -4.64 28.56
N PRO A 334 18.97 -4.07 29.55
CA PRO A 334 18.37 -3.15 30.51
C PRO A 334 17.79 -1.91 29.82
N LEU A 335 16.67 -1.40 30.31
CA LEU A 335 16.15 -0.10 29.90
C LEU A 335 17.15 1.01 30.29
N GLY A 336 17.14 2.11 29.55
CA GLY A 336 17.98 3.26 29.86
C GLY A 336 17.51 4.02 31.10
N ASP A 337 18.18 5.15 31.37
CA ASP A 337 17.82 6.03 32.47
C ASP A 337 16.34 6.43 32.41
N ASN A 338 15.69 6.44 33.57
CA ASN A 338 14.25 6.67 33.72
C ASN A 338 13.37 5.77 32.81
N TYR A 339 13.83 4.54 32.56
CA TYR A 339 13.15 3.55 31.73
C TYR A 339 13.00 3.98 30.26
N SER A 340 13.97 4.72 29.72
CA SER A 340 14.04 5.11 28.31
C SER A 340 14.38 3.93 27.38
N LEU A 341 14.04 4.04 26.10
CA LEU A 341 14.27 2.99 25.10
C LEU A 341 15.77 2.92 24.75
N PRO A 342 16.47 1.79 24.98
CA PRO A 342 17.92 1.71 24.79
C PRO A 342 18.28 1.40 23.32
N ALA A 343 17.90 2.28 22.39
CA ALA A 343 18.03 2.04 20.94
C ALA A 343 19.46 1.67 20.49
N GLY A 344 20.49 2.34 21.03
CA GLY A 344 21.89 2.02 20.72
C GLY A 344 22.29 0.60 21.12
N ALA A 345 21.93 0.18 22.35
CA ALA A 345 22.22 -1.17 22.82
C ALA A 345 21.47 -2.25 22.04
N ILE A 346 20.22 -1.95 21.60
CA ILE A 346 19.46 -2.85 20.72
C ILE A 346 20.18 -3.04 19.39
N ALA A 347 20.67 -1.96 18.78
CA ALA A 347 21.40 -2.02 17.53
C ALA A 347 22.72 -2.80 17.67
N GLU A 348 23.45 -2.61 18.77
CA GLU A 348 24.69 -3.35 19.06
C GLU A 348 24.46 -4.86 19.29
N ALA A 349 23.32 -5.22 19.89
CA ALA A 349 22.95 -6.62 20.13
C ALA A 349 22.35 -7.33 18.90
N ALA A 350 22.04 -6.59 17.83
CA ALA A 350 21.50 -7.16 16.61
C ALA A 350 22.57 -7.96 15.85
N ALA A 351 22.38 -9.27 15.78
CA ALA A 351 23.29 -10.21 15.12
C ALA A 351 22.50 -11.14 14.16
N PRO A 352 23.16 -11.86 13.23
CA PRO A 352 22.47 -12.74 12.28
C PRO A 352 21.62 -13.85 12.93
N ASP A 353 21.97 -14.29 14.14
CA ASP A 353 21.23 -15.25 14.98
C ASP A 353 20.17 -14.59 15.88
N THR A 354 20.13 -13.25 15.96
CA THR A 354 19.10 -12.51 16.70
C THR A 354 17.87 -12.28 15.81
N LYS A 355 16.82 -13.07 15.99
CA LYS A 355 15.65 -13.10 15.10
C LYS A 355 14.48 -12.26 15.56
N LEU A 356 14.32 -12.09 16.86
CA LEU A 356 13.19 -11.38 17.47
C LEU A 356 13.67 -10.25 18.39
N LEU A 357 12.89 -9.17 18.44
CA LEU A 357 13.02 -8.09 19.41
C LEU A 357 11.65 -7.86 20.05
N PHE A 358 11.54 -7.96 21.37
CA PHE A 358 10.32 -7.65 22.10
C PHE A 358 10.42 -6.30 22.81
N ILE A 359 9.46 -5.42 22.55
CA ILE A 359 9.30 -4.12 23.20
C ILE A 359 7.88 -4.03 23.75
N CYS A 360 7.69 -3.76 25.04
CA CYS A 360 6.37 -3.53 25.63
C CYS A 360 6.14 -2.01 25.78
N SER A 361 5.06 -1.48 25.22
CA SER A 361 4.76 -0.05 25.22
C SER A 361 3.23 0.19 25.19
N PRO A 362 2.61 0.74 26.25
CA PRO A 362 3.18 1.06 27.56
C PRO A 362 3.83 -0.15 28.26
N ASN A 363 5.01 0.05 28.84
CA ASN A 363 5.80 -1.04 29.41
C ASN A 363 5.22 -1.54 30.74
N ASN A 364 5.24 -2.85 30.94
CA ASN A 364 4.94 -3.48 32.23
C ASN A 364 6.22 -4.08 32.82
N PRO A 365 6.72 -3.59 33.97
CA PRO A 365 5.95 -2.95 35.04
C PRO A 365 6.12 -1.42 35.18
N THR A 366 6.90 -0.75 34.34
CA THR A 366 7.32 0.65 34.58
C THR A 366 6.24 1.69 34.27
N GLY A 367 5.29 1.34 33.40
CA GLY A 367 4.10 2.14 33.08
C GLY A 367 4.28 3.09 31.90
N ASN A 368 5.50 3.55 31.60
CA ASN A 368 5.74 4.51 30.52
C ASN A 368 5.56 3.88 29.12
N ALA A 369 5.03 4.65 28.18
CA ALA A 369 5.08 4.36 26.75
C ALA A 369 6.29 5.02 26.09
N PHE A 370 6.82 4.41 25.04
CA PHE A 370 7.80 5.01 24.14
C PHE A 370 7.09 5.81 23.03
N SER A 371 7.77 6.79 22.43
CA SER A 371 7.17 7.56 21.33
C SER A 371 7.11 6.73 20.04
N ILE A 372 6.19 7.08 19.14
CA ILE A 372 6.05 6.41 17.84
C ILE A 372 7.33 6.59 17.01
N GLU A 373 8.00 7.73 17.13
CA GLU A 373 9.27 8.04 16.45
C GLU A 373 10.41 7.17 16.97
N GLU A 374 10.55 7.03 18.30
CA GLU A 374 11.55 6.17 18.94
C GLU A 374 11.36 4.71 18.52
N LEU A 375 10.11 4.21 18.57
CA LEU A 375 9.78 2.85 18.16
C LEU A 375 10.06 2.64 16.66
N SER A 376 9.64 3.58 15.81
CA SER A 376 9.86 3.51 14.36
C SER A 376 11.34 3.42 14.01
N ALA A 377 12.19 4.22 14.65
CA ALA A 377 13.63 4.19 14.41
C ALA A 377 14.25 2.82 14.75
N VAL A 378 13.84 2.22 15.87
CA VAL A 378 14.30 0.88 16.27
C VAL A 378 13.79 -0.19 15.32
N ILE A 379 12.53 -0.13 14.89
CA ILE A 379 11.93 -1.08 13.94
C ILE A 379 12.65 -1.04 12.58
N GLU A 380 13.03 0.15 12.12
CA GLU A 380 13.77 0.32 10.86
C GLU A 380 15.16 -0.31 10.92
N GLN A 381 15.86 -0.11 12.03
CA GLN A 381 17.24 -0.57 12.21
C GLN A 381 17.33 -2.07 12.52
N PHE A 382 16.37 -2.64 13.24
CA PHE A 382 16.42 -4.05 13.61
C PHE A 382 16.17 -4.97 12.40
N PRO A 383 17.10 -5.89 12.07
CA PRO A 383 17.00 -6.73 10.88
C PRO A 383 15.99 -7.89 11.01
N GLY A 384 15.65 -8.28 12.24
CA GLY A 384 14.69 -9.35 12.54
C GLY A 384 13.24 -8.85 12.65
N ILE A 385 12.36 -9.69 13.24
CA ILE A 385 10.98 -9.32 13.55
C ILE A 385 10.95 -8.52 14.85
N THR A 386 10.36 -7.33 14.81
CA THR A 386 10.10 -6.52 16.01
C THR A 386 8.67 -6.74 16.46
N VAL A 387 8.50 -7.23 17.69
CA VAL A 387 7.22 -7.43 18.34
C VAL A 387 7.01 -6.31 19.35
N VAL A 388 6.04 -5.43 19.08
CA VAL A 388 5.63 -4.37 20.00
C VAL A 388 4.36 -4.80 20.73
N ASP A 389 4.47 -5.02 22.03
CA ASP A 389 3.36 -5.40 22.90
C ASP A 389 2.64 -4.16 23.43
N GLU A 390 1.48 -3.90 22.85
CA GLU A 390 0.56 -2.80 23.11
C GLU A 390 -0.62 -3.24 24.01
N ALA A 391 -0.43 -4.21 24.90
CA ALA A 391 -1.49 -4.67 25.82
C ALA A 391 -2.16 -3.57 26.68
N TYR A 392 -1.52 -2.41 26.80
CA TYR A 392 -2.00 -1.25 27.56
C TYR A 392 -2.21 0.00 26.70
N ALA A 393 -2.11 -0.09 25.37
CA ALA A 393 -2.14 1.09 24.49
C ALA A 393 -3.45 1.88 24.55
N ASP A 394 -4.58 1.23 24.88
CA ASP A 394 -5.88 1.90 25.05
C ASP A 394 -5.87 2.97 26.18
N PHE A 395 -4.92 2.90 27.13
CA PHE A 395 -4.76 3.89 28.21
C PHE A 395 -3.73 4.99 27.89
N SER A 396 -2.98 4.84 26.79
CA SER A 396 -1.88 5.74 26.46
C SER A 396 -2.35 6.92 25.62
N THR A 397 -1.74 8.09 25.84
CA THR A 397 -1.92 9.26 24.98
C THR A 397 -0.96 9.29 23.80
N LYS A 398 0.04 8.39 23.74
CA LYS A 398 1.05 8.34 22.68
C LYS A 398 0.59 7.62 21.41
N GLY A 399 -0.61 7.03 21.42
CA GLY A 399 -1.18 6.32 20.28
C GLY A 399 -0.60 4.91 20.08
N SER A 400 -1.02 4.27 19.00
CA SER A 400 -0.65 2.91 18.60
C SER A 400 0.15 2.95 17.30
N LEU A 401 1.00 1.94 17.08
CA LEU A 401 1.72 1.73 15.81
C LEU A 401 0.85 1.16 14.68
N LEU A 402 -0.42 0.80 14.94
CA LEU A 402 -1.31 0.22 13.91
C LEU A 402 -1.37 1.02 12.60
N PRO A 403 -1.45 2.38 12.61
CA PRO A 403 -1.44 3.15 11.37
C PRO A 403 -0.15 3.06 10.55
N LEU A 404 0.93 2.55 11.14
CA LEU A 404 2.24 2.37 10.49
C LEU A 404 2.51 0.90 10.11
N LEU A 405 1.53 -0.01 10.26
CA LEU A 405 1.72 -1.44 10.01
C LEU A 405 2.25 -1.71 8.59
N ASP A 406 1.71 -1.02 7.58
CA ASP A 406 2.09 -1.22 6.18
C ASP A 406 3.50 -0.69 5.85
N ARG A 407 3.98 0.29 6.62
CA ARG A 407 5.35 0.82 6.50
C ARG A 407 6.39 -0.22 6.92
N PHE A 408 6.06 -1.08 7.88
CA PHE A 408 7.03 -1.97 8.54
C PHE A 408 6.71 -3.46 8.31
N PRO A 409 7.24 -4.10 7.27
CA PRO A 409 6.92 -5.49 6.94
C PRO A 409 7.44 -6.52 7.97
N ARG A 410 8.27 -6.10 8.93
CA ARG A 410 8.81 -6.93 10.02
C ARG A 410 8.23 -6.57 11.40
N LEU A 411 7.19 -5.74 11.44
CA LEU A 411 6.52 -5.35 12.66
C LEU A 411 5.37 -6.32 12.97
N VAL A 412 5.28 -6.71 14.24
CA VAL A 412 4.13 -7.40 14.83
C VAL A 412 3.69 -6.58 16.03
N ILE A 413 2.42 -6.20 16.08
CA ILE A 413 1.83 -5.46 17.19
C ILE A 413 0.91 -6.40 17.96
N LEU A 414 1.08 -6.53 19.28
CA LEU A 414 0.20 -7.33 20.12
C LEU A 414 -0.78 -6.43 20.87
N GLN A 415 -2.07 -6.77 20.87
CA GLN A 415 -3.06 -6.13 21.73
C GLN A 415 -3.94 -7.19 22.39
N THR A 416 -4.78 -6.80 23.34
CA THR A 416 -5.66 -7.74 24.05
C THR A 416 -6.97 -7.11 24.49
N LEU A 417 -8.02 -7.93 24.57
CA LEU A 417 -9.28 -7.54 25.22
C LEU A 417 -9.22 -7.71 26.74
N SER A 418 -8.10 -8.17 27.29
CA SER A 418 -7.98 -8.49 28.72
C SER A 418 -7.99 -7.26 29.63
N LYS A 419 -7.59 -6.09 29.12
CA LYS A 419 -7.33 -4.89 29.94
C LYS A 419 -8.48 -3.89 29.80
N ALA A 420 -8.40 -2.98 28.83
CA ALA A 420 -9.39 -1.92 28.66
C ALA A 420 -10.83 -2.43 28.48
N TYR A 421 -10.99 -3.55 27.78
CA TYR A 421 -12.31 -4.19 27.57
C TYR A 421 -12.78 -5.05 28.76
N GLY A 422 -11.95 -5.29 29.78
CA GLY A 422 -12.34 -6.06 30.96
C GLY A 422 -12.57 -7.56 30.72
N LEU A 423 -12.10 -8.13 29.60
CA LEU A 423 -12.40 -9.51 29.19
C LEU A 423 -11.26 -10.49 29.50
N ALA A 424 -10.52 -10.28 30.59
CA ALA A 424 -9.36 -11.12 30.94
C ALA A 424 -9.70 -12.61 31.03
N GLY A 425 -10.90 -12.94 31.51
CA GLY A 425 -11.39 -14.33 31.65
C GLY A 425 -11.68 -15.03 30.31
N LEU A 426 -11.91 -14.28 29.23
CA LEU A 426 -12.19 -14.88 27.90
C LEU A 426 -10.94 -15.33 27.17
N ARG A 427 -9.76 -14.85 27.60
CA ARG A 427 -8.47 -15.13 26.97
C ARG A 427 -8.49 -14.84 25.45
N VAL A 428 -8.86 -13.63 25.06
CA VAL A 428 -8.80 -13.20 23.64
C VAL A 428 -7.68 -12.17 23.46
N GLY A 429 -6.66 -12.56 22.70
CA GLY A 429 -5.54 -11.71 22.28
C GLY A 429 -5.53 -11.49 20.77
N MET A 430 -4.84 -10.44 20.37
CA MET A 430 -4.73 -10.02 18.97
C MET A 430 -3.27 -9.82 18.62
N ALA A 431 -2.89 -10.22 17.41
CA ALA A 431 -1.66 -9.78 16.77
C ALA A 431 -2.00 -9.14 15.43
N PHE A 432 -1.35 -8.02 15.14
CA PHE A 432 -1.46 -7.29 13.89
C PHE A 432 -0.10 -7.30 13.21
N ALA A 433 -0.04 -7.77 11.97
CA ALA A 433 1.20 -7.90 11.23
C ALA A 433 0.90 -7.87 9.72
N ASN A 434 1.94 -7.79 8.90
CA ASN A 434 1.78 -8.02 7.47
C ASN A 434 1.13 -9.40 7.21
N ALA A 435 0.24 -9.50 6.22
CA ALA A 435 -0.51 -10.71 5.89
C ALA A 435 0.37 -11.97 5.74
N SER A 436 1.62 -11.84 5.28
CA SER A 436 2.56 -12.97 5.20
C SER A 436 2.89 -13.57 6.57
N ILE A 437 3.07 -12.74 7.60
CA ILE A 437 3.31 -13.17 8.99
C ILE A 437 2.03 -13.78 9.57
N ILE A 438 0.88 -13.14 9.37
CA ILE A 438 -0.41 -13.67 9.85
C ILE A 438 -0.72 -15.03 9.22
N LYS A 439 -0.45 -15.21 7.94
CA LYS A 439 -0.58 -16.50 7.25
C LYS A 439 0.37 -17.56 7.80
N ALA A 440 1.55 -17.19 8.31
CA ALA A 440 2.43 -18.12 9.01
C ALA A 440 1.90 -18.47 10.41
N MET A 441 1.35 -17.49 11.15
CA MET A 441 0.68 -17.75 12.42
C MET A 441 -0.52 -18.69 12.24
N ASP A 442 -1.35 -18.46 11.23
CA ASP A 442 -2.48 -19.32 10.87
C ASP A 442 -2.06 -20.73 10.44
N ARG A 443 -0.85 -20.90 9.91
CA ARG A 443 -0.28 -22.22 9.57
C ARG A 443 0.14 -23.02 10.80
N VAL A 444 0.62 -22.34 11.84
CA VAL A 444 1.21 -22.98 13.04
C VAL A 444 0.21 -23.09 14.19
N LYS A 445 -0.79 -22.20 14.27
CA LYS A 445 -1.83 -22.24 15.31
C LYS A 445 -2.63 -23.54 15.24
N TYR A 446 -3.23 -23.93 16.36
CA TYR A 446 -4.22 -24.99 16.35
C TYR A 446 -5.51 -24.54 15.64
N PRO A 447 -6.24 -25.45 14.96
CA PRO A 447 -7.41 -25.09 14.15
C PRO A 447 -8.48 -24.31 14.94
N TYR A 448 -8.77 -24.75 16.16
CA TYR A 448 -9.81 -24.17 17.03
C TYR A 448 -9.22 -23.50 18.28
N ASN A 449 -8.25 -22.60 18.09
CA ASN A 449 -7.51 -21.97 19.18
C ASN A 449 -8.35 -21.00 20.05
N VAL A 450 -9.41 -20.40 19.50
CA VAL A 450 -10.36 -19.56 20.26
C VAL A 450 -11.73 -20.24 20.31
N ASN A 451 -12.21 -20.56 21.50
CA ASN A 451 -13.48 -21.27 21.70
C ASN A 451 -14.71 -20.41 21.35
N GLN A 452 -15.84 -21.06 21.07
CA GLN A 452 -17.08 -20.39 20.64
C GLN A 452 -17.63 -19.39 21.68
N PRO A 453 -17.74 -19.72 23.00
CA PRO A 453 -18.17 -18.73 23.99
C PRO A 453 -17.33 -17.46 24.00
N ALA A 454 -15.99 -17.59 23.91
CA ALA A 454 -15.08 -16.45 23.89
C ALA A 454 -15.30 -15.59 22.65
N GLN A 455 -15.49 -16.19 21.47
CA GLN A 455 -15.79 -15.44 20.24
C GLN A 455 -17.10 -14.65 20.36
N GLN A 456 -18.18 -15.27 20.86
CA GLN A 456 -19.49 -14.64 20.99
C GLN A 456 -19.50 -13.51 22.02
N LEU A 457 -18.94 -13.74 23.20
CA LEU A 457 -18.89 -12.74 24.27
C LEU A 457 -17.96 -11.58 23.93
N ALA A 458 -16.83 -11.85 23.26
CA ALA A 458 -15.97 -10.78 22.75
C ALA A 458 -16.69 -9.93 21.71
N LEU A 459 -17.42 -10.55 20.77
CA LEU A 459 -18.17 -9.82 19.75
C LEU A 459 -19.21 -8.87 20.38
N SER A 460 -19.98 -9.37 21.36
CA SER A 460 -20.98 -8.56 22.07
C SER A 460 -20.33 -7.42 22.87
N ALA A 461 -19.20 -7.67 23.53
CA ALA A 461 -18.48 -6.65 24.27
C ALA A 461 -17.92 -5.54 23.36
N LEU A 462 -17.52 -5.85 22.13
CA LEU A 462 -17.06 -4.88 21.14
C LEU A 462 -18.18 -3.97 20.58
N GLU A 463 -19.44 -4.20 20.94
CA GLU A 463 -20.56 -3.29 20.65
C GLU A 463 -20.70 -2.17 21.68
N GLN A 464 -20.12 -2.34 22.87
CA GLN A 464 -20.24 -1.40 23.96
C GLN A 464 -19.01 -0.47 24.01
N PRO A 465 -19.20 0.85 24.14
CA PRO A 465 -18.10 1.80 24.28
C PRO A 465 -17.36 1.59 25.61
N VAL A 466 -16.02 1.59 25.57
CA VAL A 466 -15.15 1.41 26.75
C VAL A 466 -14.50 2.72 27.22
N GLU A 467 -14.68 3.80 26.47
CA GLU A 467 -14.05 5.09 26.68
C GLU A 467 -14.40 5.70 28.04
N GLY A 468 -15.62 5.45 28.53
CA GLY A 468 -16.06 5.89 29.86
C GLY A 468 -15.23 5.26 30.97
N TYR A 469 -15.02 3.94 30.93
CA TYR A 469 -14.21 3.22 31.91
C TYR A 469 -12.74 3.60 31.82
N ILE A 470 -12.21 3.76 30.60
CA ILE A 470 -10.83 4.23 30.39
C ILE A 470 -10.64 5.61 31.02
N LYS A 471 -11.56 6.55 30.77
CA LYS A 471 -11.49 7.91 31.34
C LYS A 471 -11.53 7.92 32.86
N GLU A 472 -12.37 7.08 33.48
CA GLU A 472 -12.42 6.95 34.93
C GLU A 472 -11.11 6.36 35.50
N ILE A 473 -10.59 5.30 34.88
CA ILE A 473 -9.29 4.70 35.26
C ILE A 473 -8.16 5.74 35.18
N LEU A 474 -8.11 6.54 34.12
CA LEU A 474 -7.09 7.60 33.99
C LEU A 474 -7.24 8.66 35.09
N ALA A 475 -8.45 9.13 35.38
CA ALA A 475 -8.69 10.08 36.46
C ALA A 475 -8.30 9.52 37.84
N GLN A 476 -8.64 8.25 38.09
CA GLN A 476 -8.29 7.53 39.30
C GLN A 476 -6.77 7.29 39.42
N ARG A 477 -6.08 7.01 38.31
CA ARG A 477 -4.62 6.88 38.28
C ARG A 477 -3.95 8.17 38.74
N GLU A 478 -4.38 9.31 38.22
CA GLU A 478 -3.84 10.62 38.61
C GLU A 478 -4.15 10.94 40.08
N ALA A 479 -5.35 10.60 40.57
CA ALA A 479 -5.70 10.79 41.97
C ALA A 479 -4.84 9.92 42.90
N LEU A 480 -4.71 8.63 42.58
CA LEU A 480 -3.90 7.69 43.35
C LEU A 480 -2.41 8.07 43.34
N ALA A 481 -1.89 8.54 42.21
CA ALA A 481 -0.51 9.04 42.10
C ALA A 481 -0.25 10.23 43.04
N ARG A 482 -1.21 11.18 43.15
CA ARG A 482 -1.11 12.30 44.11
C ARG A 482 -1.12 11.83 45.55
N THR A 483 -2.00 10.89 45.90
CA THR A 483 -2.06 10.31 47.25
C THR A 483 -0.77 9.57 47.61
N LEU A 484 -0.25 8.74 46.70
CA LEU A 484 1.01 8.02 46.93
C LEU A 484 2.18 8.99 47.12
N SER A 485 2.24 10.05 46.31
CA SER A 485 3.33 11.04 46.37
C SER A 485 3.33 11.88 47.65
N SER A 486 2.23 11.92 48.40
CA SER A 486 2.16 12.66 49.67
C SER A 486 2.60 11.83 50.89
N LEU A 487 2.83 10.52 50.71
CA LEU A 487 3.20 9.62 51.81
C LEU A 487 4.71 9.67 52.07
N PRO A 488 5.15 9.80 53.33
CA PRO A 488 6.56 10.06 53.65
C PRO A 488 7.51 8.90 53.32
N TYR A 489 7.00 7.66 53.27
CA TYR A 489 7.79 6.46 52.94
C TYR A 489 7.81 6.12 51.44
N VAL A 490 7.14 6.92 50.61
CA VAL A 490 7.13 6.77 49.15
C VAL A 490 8.27 7.63 48.59
N GLN A 491 9.27 6.99 48.00
CA GLN A 491 10.44 7.65 47.44
C GLN A 491 10.13 8.23 46.06
N ARG A 492 9.37 7.50 45.24
CA ARG A 492 9.06 7.90 43.86
C ARG A 492 7.81 7.19 43.34
N VAL A 493 6.90 7.94 42.74
CA VAL A 493 5.86 7.42 41.85
C VAL A 493 6.33 7.63 40.42
N PHE A 494 6.43 6.57 39.62
CA PHE A 494 6.86 6.69 38.23
C PHE A 494 5.68 7.09 37.33
N PRO A 495 5.91 7.94 36.29
CA PRO A 495 4.89 8.25 35.29
C PRO A 495 4.36 6.98 34.62
N SER A 496 3.08 6.99 34.28
CA SER A 496 2.42 5.84 33.66
C SER A 496 1.46 6.24 32.56
N ASP A 497 1.53 5.51 31.46
CA ASP A 497 0.62 5.51 30.32
C ASP A 497 -0.27 4.25 30.33
N ALA A 498 -0.28 3.50 31.44
CA ALA A 498 -1.04 2.26 31.62
C ALA A 498 -2.12 2.40 32.72
N ASN A 499 -2.79 1.29 33.06
CA ASN A 499 -3.79 1.21 34.15
C ASN A 499 -3.18 0.82 35.52
N PHE A 500 -1.90 1.11 35.74
CA PHE A 500 -1.20 0.83 36.98
C PHE A 500 -0.10 1.86 37.22
N LEU A 501 0.45 1.90 38.44
CA LEU A 501 1.58 2.74 38.83
C LEU A 501 2.71 1.84 39.35
N LEU A 502 3.95 2.16 39.00
CA LEU A 502 5.12 1.65 39.70
C LEU A 502 5.50 2.67 40.79
N VAL A 503 5.73 2.19 42.01
CA VAL A 503 5.97 3.03 43.18
C VAL A 503 7.16 2.48 43.94
N LYS A 504 8.20 3.30 44.10
CA LYS A 504 9.36 2.98 44.94
C LYS A 504 9.10 3.45 46.36
N VAL A 505 9.30 2.56 47.32
CA VAL A 505 9.06 2.78 48.75
C VAL A 505 10.27 2.34 49.58
N ASP A 506 10.34 2.79 50.82
CA ASP A 506 11.46 2.45 51.72
C ASP A 506 11.53 0.95 52.04
N ASP A 507 10.39 0.32 52.28
CA ASP A 507 10.29 -1.10 52.64
C ASP A 507 9.12 -1.75 51.88
N PRO A 508 9.37 -2.26 50.66
CA PRO A 508 8.32 -2.84 49.83
C PRO A 508 7.76 -4.13 50.41
N GLN A 509 8.56 -4.92 51.14
CA GLN A 509 8.13 -6.19 51.71
C GLN A 509 7.15 -5.94 52.87
N ALA A 510 7.51 -5.08 53.82
CA ALA A 510 6.62 -4.74 54.93
C ALA A 510 5.30 -4.11 54.45
N LEU A 511 5.36 -3.24 53.44
CA LEU A 511 4.15 -2.65 52.86
C LEU A 511 3.30 -3.70 52.13
N TYR A 512 3.93 -4.59 51.37
CA TYR A 512 3.22 -5.68 50.68
C TYR A 512 2.50 -6.61 51.66
N ASP A 513 3.20 -7.05 52.71
CA ASP A 513 2.64 -7.94 53.73
C ASP A 513 1.48 -7.27 54.50
N TYR A 514 1.65 -6.00 54.89
CA TYR A 514 0.59 -5.22 55.54
C TYR A 514 -0.67 -5.10 54.66
N LEU A 515 -0.50 -4.77 53.37
CA LEU A 515 -1.63 -4.68 52.44
C LEU A 515 -2.30 -6.05 52.25
N LEU A 516 -1.51 -7.12 52.15
CA LEU A 516 -2.00 -8.49 52.00
C LEU A 516 -2.84 -8.93 53.20
N GLU A 517 -2.37 -8.67 54.43
CA GLU A 517 -3.12 -8.92 55.67
C GLU A 517 -4.44 -8.13 55.71
N GLY A 518 -4.43 -6.89 55.20
CA GLY A 518 -5.63 -6.06 55.01
C GLY A 518 -6.56 -6.50 53.86
N GLY A 519 -6.22 -7.60 53.17
CA GLY A 519 -6.98 -8.14 52.03
C GLY A 519 -6.83 -7.34 50.74
N ILE A 520 -5.74 -6.58 50.59
CA ILE A 520 -5.41 -5.78 49.40
C ILE A 520 -4.17 -6.37 48.74
N ILE A 521 -4.34 -6.91 47.54
CA ILE A 521 -3.23 -7.53 46.81
C ILE A 521 -2.68 -6.55 45.76
N VAL A 522 -1.42 -6.16 45.92
CA VAL A 522 -0.63 -5.47 44.90
C VAL A 522 0.44 -6.40 44.33
N ARG A 523 1.33 -5.92 43.47
CA ARG A 523 2.39 -6.76 42.89
C ARG A 523 3.77 -6.29 43.34
N ASP A 524 4.47 -7.13 44.10
CA ASP A 524 5.88 -6.90 44.42
C ASP A 524 6.77 -7.01 43.17
N ARG A 525 7.59 -5.98 42.94
CA ARG A 525 8.58 -5.88 41.87
C ARG A 525 9.99 -5.61 42.39
N SER A 526 10.19 -5.62 43.71
CA SER A 526 11.46 -5.32 44.38
C SER A 526 12.63 -6.22 43.94
N ARG A 527 12.33 -7.43 43.43
CA ARG A 527 13.32 -8.40 42.93
C ARG A 527 13.53 -8.34 41.41
N VAL A 528 12.83 -7.46 40.71
CA VAL A 528 12.98 -7.27 39.26
C VAL A 528 14.08 -6.23 39.04
N LEU A 529 15.01 -6.53 38.12
CA LEU A 529 16.10 -5.65 37.73
C LEU A 529 15.61 -4.22 37.43
N GLN A 530 16.27 -3.20 38.01
CA GLN A 530 15.91 -1.77 37.93
C GLN A 530 14.55 -1.40 38.54
N CYS A 531 13.88 -2.31 39.26
CA CYS A 531 12.68 -2.06 40.05
C CYS A 531 12.90 -2.27 41.55
N GLU A 532 14.15 -2.23 42.01
CA GLU A 532 14.51 -2.44 43.41
C GLU A 532 13.77 -1.46 44.31
N GLY A 533 13.18 -1.97 45.40
CA GLY A 533 12.37 -1.17 46.31
C GLY A 533 10.94 -0.86 45.84
N SER A 534 10.47 -1.45 44.73
CA SER A 534 9.22 -1.00 44.09
C SER A 534 8.07 -2.01 44.14
N LEU A 535 6.85 -1.49 44.31
CA LEU A 535 5.58 -2.20 44.14
C LEU A 535 4.86 -1.67 42.90
N ARG A 536 4.20 -2.54 42.16
CA ARG A 536 3.28 -2.16 41.07
C ARG A 536 1.84 -2.27 41.55
N ILE A 537 1.12 -1.16 41.52
CA ILE A 537 -0.24 -1.01 42.01
C ILE A 537 -1.18 -0.83 40.82
N THR A 538 -2.11 -1.76 40.62
CA THR A 538 -3.17 -1.62 39.61
C THR A 538 -4.16 -0.56 40.06
N VAL A 539 -4.65 0.27 39.14
CA VAL A 539 -5.71 1.24 39.41
C VAL A 539 -7.05 0.51 39.36
N GLY A 540 -7.79 0.54 40.47
CA GLY A 540 -9.11 -0.05 40.59
C GLY A 540 -10.23 0.97 40.44
N THR A 541 -11.41 0.60 40.92
CA THR A 541 -12.57 1.49 41.07
C THR A 541 -12.30 2.60 42.08
N PRO A 542 -13.12 3.69 42.09
CA PRO A 542 -13.00 4.74 43.09
C PRO A 542 -13.06 4.23 44.55
N GLU A 543 -13.85 3.18 44.80
CA GLU A 543 -13.98 2.58 46.13
C GLU A 543 -12.73 1.78 46.52
N GLU A 544 -12.22 0.93 45.63
CA GLU A 544 -11.01 0.16 45.86
C GLU A 544 -9.79 1.06 46.07
N ASN A 545 -9.67 2.13 45.27
CA ASN A 545 -8.57 3.08 45.41
C ASN A 545 -8.67 3.88 46.72
N ARG A 546 -9.89 4.19 47.20
CA ARG A 546 -10.08 4.82 48.51
C ARG A 546 -9.66 3.89 49.64
N ARG A 547 -10.11 2.63 49.61
CA ARG A 547 -9.72 1.60 50.60
C ARG A 547 -8.20 1.41 50.63
N LEU A 548 -7.56 1.39 49.46
CA LEU A 548 -6.09 1.36 49.36
C LEU A 548 -5.46 2.62 49.96
N ALA A 549 -5.93 3.81 49.59
CA ALA A 549 -5.42 5.08 50.11
C ALA A 549 -5.50 5.16 51.64
N ASP A 550 -6.64 4.76 52.23
CA ASP A 550 -6.85 4.73 53.67
C ASP A 550 -5.86 3.77 54.37
N SER A 551 -5.66 2.58 53.78
CA SER A 551 -4.70 1.59 54.28
C SER A 551 -3.26 2.11 54.22
N LEU A 552 -2.89 2.79 53.13
CA LEU A 552 -1.56 3.39 52.96
C LEU A 552 -1.29 4.52 53.96
N VAL A 553 -2.29 5.35 54.25
CA VAL A 553 -2.19 6.40 55.28
C VAL A 553 -2.08 5.79 56.67
N LEU A 554 -2.83 4.72 56.96
CA LEU A 554 -2.74 4.03 58.24
C LEU A 554 -1.35 3.39 58.45
N PHE A 555 -0.80 2.75 57.42
CA PHE A 555 0.57 2.23 57.44
C PHE A 555 1.61 3.33 57.75
N ALA A 556 1.41 4.54 57.20
CA ALA A 556 2.27 5.70 57.51
C ALA A 556 2.30 6.00 59.00
N LYS A 557 1.13 6.01 59.64
CA LYS A 557 0.96 6.30 61.07
C LYS A 557 1.59 5.22 61.95
N LEU A 558 1.46 3.95 61.56
CA LEU A 558 2.07 2.82 62.28
C LEU A 558 3.59 2.90 62.24
N LYS A 559 4.19 3.29 61.11
CA LYS A 559 5.64 3.51 61.02
C LYS A 559 6.16 4.68 61.86
N THR A 560 5.36 5.73 62.05
CA THR A 560 5.77 6.90 62.84
C THR A 560 5.55 6.76 64.35
N THR A 561 4.81 5.73 64.79
CA THR A 561 4.46 5.50 66.21
C THR A 561 4.58 4.00 66.53
N PRO A 562 5.81 3.49 66.80
CA PRO A 562 6.04 2.07 67.02
C PRO A 562 5.54 1.53 68.38
N ASP A 563 5.19 2.40 69.34
CA ASP A 563 4.77 2.01 70.70
C ASP A 563 3.26 2.23 70.95
N LEU A 564 2.41 1.41 70.32
CA LEU A 564 1.00 1.22 70.72
C LEU A 564 0.58 -0.24 70.64
#